data_AF-A0A967WTI1-F1
#
_entry.id   AF-A0A967WTI1-F1
#
_cell.length_a   1.000
_cell.length_b   1.000
_cell.length_c   1.000
_cell.angle_alpha   90.00
_cell.angle_beta   90.00
_cell.angle_gamma   90.00
#
_symmetry.space_group_name_H-M   'P 1'
#
loop_
_entity.id
_entity.type
_entity.pdbx_description
1 polymer ?
#
loop_
_entity_poly.entity_id
_entity_poly.type
_entity_poly.pdbx_seq_one_letter_code
_entity_poly.pdbx_strand_id
1 'polypeptide(L)'
;TNLLRSVHYQAALVLLLVSKKSMSRIYWMNIADRTMPYVGVIEHTNYVPPSEYQGRHLIYVSNYLEQDDPRFSMKAGELFDLYLPHLKRINPAFDASWIEKKIVLRARAGQPVITCNYSERIPDHRTPIEGLYLANTLQIYPEDRGTNYSVRLGQTISGIVDEDLRSG
;
A
#
# COMPACT_ATOMS: atom_id res chain seq x y z
N THR A 1 13.88 23.31 5.05
CA THR A 1 12.46 23.14 5.46
C THR A 1 11.47 22.97 4.32
N ASN A 2 11.75 23.37 3.07
CA ASN A 2 10.79 23.27 1.95
C ASN A 2 10.71 21.87 1.28
N LEU A 3 11.79 21.08 1.32
CA LEU A 3 11.91 19.80 0.62
C LEU A 3 10.89 18.74 1.08
N LEU A 4 10.65 18.63 2.38
CA LEU A 4 9.69 17.66 2.92
C LEU A 4 8.24 17.98 2.52
N ARG A 5 7.92 19.26 2.29
CA ARG A 5 6.58 19.69 1.86
C ARG A 5 6.38 19.56 0.36
N SER A 6 7.46 19.46 -0.43
CA SER A 6 7.38 19.34 -1.88
C SER A 6 7.17 17.91 -2.38
N VAL A 7 7.15 16.91 -1.49
CA VAL A 7 6.94 15.52 -1.92
C VAL A 7 5.46 15.25 -2.06
N HIS A 8 5.08 14.86 -3.28
CA HIS A 8 3.75 14.38 -3.58
C HIS A 8 3.64 12.90 -3.23
N TYR A 9 2.50 12.53 -2.65
CA TYR A 9 2.19 11.14 -2.32
C TYR A 9 0.86 10.74 -2.93
N GLN A 10 0.82 9.54 -3.48
CA GLN A 10 -0.42 8.83 -3.73
C GLN A 10 -0.88 8.15 -2.45
N ALA A 11 -2.18 8.22 -2.20
CA ALA A 11 -2.84 7.50 -1.13
C ALA A 11 -2.98 6.01 -1.49
N ALA A 12 -2.80 5.11 -0.53
CA ALA A 12 -3.13 3.70 -0.68
C ALA A 12 -4.53 3.44 -0.14
N LEU A 13 -5.37 2.81 -0.95
CA LEU A 13 -6.72 2.38 -0.60
C LEU A 13 -6.84 0.88 -0.84
N VAL A 14 -7.25 0.13 0.18
CA VAL A 14 -7.47 -1.31 0.04
C VAL A 14 -8.82 -1.71 0.61
N LEU A 15 -9.62 -2.38 -0.20
CA LEU A 15 -10.82 -3.09 0.25
C LEU A 15 -10.46 -4.57 0.45
N LEU A 16 -10.43 -5.01 1.71
CA LEU A 16 -10.27 -6.41 2.08
C LEU A 16 -11.64 -7.06 2.22
N LEU A 17 -11.84 -8.16 1.50
CA LEU A 17 -13.03 -8.99 1.51
C LEU A 17 -12.70 -10.33 2.16
N VAL A 18 -13.48 -10.69 3.18
CA VAL A 18 -13.50 -12.05 3.74
C VAL A 18 -14.61 -12.81 3.03
N SER A 19 -14.24 -13.85 2.29
CA SER A 19 -15.11 -14.59 1.40
C SER A 19 -15.22 -16.07 1.79
N LYS A 20 -16.40 -16.65 1.61
CA LYS A 20 -16.64 -18.10 1.75
C LYS A 20 -16.09 -18.91 0.58
N LYS A 21 -15.78 -18.27 -0.55
CA LYS A 21 -15.32 -18.91 -1.78
C LYS A 21 -14.15 -18.15 -2.39
N SER A 22 -13.29 -18.88 -3.09
CA SER A 22 -12.17 -18.31 -3.83
C SER A 22 -12.65 -17.41 -4.96
N MET A 23 -11.98 -16.27 -5.13
CA MET A 23 -12.19 -15.37 -6.26
C MET A 23 -11.49 -15.90 -7.50
N SER A 24 -10.26 -16.40 -7.35
CA SER A 24 -9.48 -16.99 -8.43
C SER A 24 -8.33 -17.82 -7.86
N ARG A 25 -7.67 -18.64 -8.69
CA ARG A 25 -6.43 -19.35 -8.31
C ARG A 25 -5.18 -18.45 -8.25
N ILE A 26 -5.31 -17.16 -8.54
CA ILE A 26 -4.18 -16.24 -8.72
C ILE A 26 -3.89 -15.52 -7.40
N TYR A 27 -2.64 -15.58 -6.94
CA TYR A 27 -2.22 -14.84 -5.75
C TYR A 27 -2.24 -13.32 -5.98
N TRP A 28 -1.59 -12.84 -7.05
CA TRP A 28 -1.49 -11.41 -7.38
C TRP A 28 -1.89 -11.15 -8.83
N MET A 29 -2.93 -10.35 -9.04
CA MET A 29 -3.41 -9.94 -10.36
C MET A 29 -3.27 -8.43 -10.53
N ASN A 30 -2.44 -8.01 -11.49
CA ASN A 30 -2.34 -6.61 -11.91
C ASN A 30 -3.46 -6.29 -12.90
N ILE A 31 -4.11 -5.14 -12.70
CA ILE A 31 -5.23 -4.70 -13.51
C ILE A 31 -4.77 -3.52 -14.37
N ALA A 32 -4.55 -3.78 -15.66
CA ALA A 32 -4.14 -2.78 -16.63
C ALA A 32 -5.31 -2.15 -17.40
N ASP A 33 -6.54 -2.65 -17.20
CA ASP A 33 -7.74 -2.14 -17.85
C ASP A 33 -8.19 -0.83 -17.19
N ARG A 34 -8.06 0.28 -17.93
CA ARG A 34 -8.43 1.63 -17.48
C ARG A 34 -9.91 1.81 -17.17
N THR A 35 -10.76 0.88 -17.59
CA THR A 35 -12.19 0.88 -17.25
C THR A 35 -12.48 0.30 -15.87
N MET A 36 -11.49 -0.30 -15.20
CA MET A 36 -11.63 -0.82 -13.83
C MET A 36 -11.22 0.21 -12.78
N PRO A 37 -11.94 0.31 -11.65
CA PRO A 37 -11.71 1.35 -10.65
C PRO A 37 -10.64 0.99 -9.60
N TYR A 38 -9.74 0.05 -9.90
CA TYR A 38 -8.66 -0.45 -9.03
C TYR A 38 -7.51 -1.03 -9.86
N VAL A 39 -6.32 -1.16 -9.26
CA VAL A 39 -5.09 -1.56 -9.98
C VAL A 39 -4.62 -2.97 -9.64
N GLY A 40 -5.13 -3.57 -8.56
CA GLY A 40 -4.72 -4.90 -8.14
C GLY A 40 -5.83 -5.68 -7.44
N VAL A 41 -5.84 -7.00 -7.67
CA VAL A 41 -6.60 -7.96 -6.88
C VAL A 41 -5.63 -9.03 -6.38
N ILE A 42 -5.54 -9.19 -5.06
CA ILE A 42 -4.65 -10.13 -4.41
C ILE A 42 -5.50 -11.09 -3.59
N GLU A 43 -5.50 -12.38 -3.93
CA GLU A 43 -6.10 -13.41 -3.07
C GLU A 43 -5.00 -14.05 -2.24
N HIS A 44 -4.78 -13.47 -1.05
CA HIS A 44 -3.74 -13.90 -0.11
C HIS A 44 -3.82 -15.39 0.22
N THR A 45 -5.04 -15.93 0.19
CA THR A 45 -5.30 -17.32 0.50
C THR A 45 -4.88 -18.33 -0.58
N ASN A 46 -4.31 -17.84 -1.68
CA ASN A 46 -3.55 -18.66 -2.62
C ASN A 46 -2.06 -18.81 -2.24
N TYR A 47 -1.57 -18.01 -1.28
CA TYR A 47 -0.22 -18.13 -0.72
C TYR A 47 -0.23 -18.82 0.65
N VAL A 48 -1.15 -18.42 1.54
CA VAL A 48 -1.39 -19.08 2.83
C VAL A 48 -2.76 -19.75 2.81
N PRO A 49 -2.89 -21.07 3.00
CA PRO A 49 -4.14 -21.77 2.73
C PRO A 49 -5.32 -21.27 3.59
N PRO A 50 -6.57 -21.34 3.10
CA PRO A 50 -7.76 -20.94 3.85
C PRO A 50 -7.92 -21.62 5.21
N SER A 51 -7.29 -22.79 5.44
CA SER A 51 -7.29 -23.49 6.73
C SER A 51 -6.75 -22.63 7.88
N GLU A 52 -5.77 -21.77 7.61
CA GLU A 52 -5.23 -20.80 8.58
C GLU A 52 -6.21 -19.64 8.88
N TYR A 53 -7.29 -19.55 8.11
CA TYR A 53 -8.31 -18.50 8.18
C TYR A 53 -9.72 -19.08 8.32
N GLN A 54 -9.87 -20.21 9.02
CA GLN A 54 -11.18 -20.85 9.28
C GLN A 54 -11.96 -21.20 7.98
N GLY A 55 -11.21 -21.61 6.95
CA GLY A 55 -11.74 -21.92 5.63
C GLY A 55 -12.14 -20.70 4.80
N ARG A 56 -11.78 -19.48 5.22
CA ARG A 56 -12.11 -18.25 4.49
C ARG A 56 -11.04 -17.84 3.52
N HIS A 57 -11.47 -17.22 2.44
CA HIS A 57 -10.63 -16.62 1.41
C HIS A 57 -10.47 -15.13 1.67
N LEU A 58 -9.24 -14.62 1.62
CA LEU A 58 -8.92 -13.22 1.86
C LEU A 58 -8.53 -12.54 0.56
N ILE A 59 -9.40 -11.66 0.09
CA ILE A 59 -9.26 -10.98 -1.21
C ILE A 59 -9.05 -9.48 -0.95
N TYR A 60 -7.90 -8.96 -1.37
CA TYR A 60 -7.56 -7.54 -1.29
C TYR A 60 -7.77 -6.93 -2.67
N VAL A 61 -8.58 -5.87 -2.75
CA VAL A 61 -8.75 -5.04 -3.94
C VAL A 61 -8.06 -3.70 -3.68
N SER A 62 -6.97 -3.44 -4.38
CA SER A 62 -6.04 -2.34 -4.05
C SER A 62 -6.04 -1.23 -5.09
N ASN A 63 -5.79 -0.01 -4.62
CA ASN A 63 -5.68 1.18 -5.45
C ASN A 63 -4.64 2.17 -4.90
N TYR A 64 -4.03 2.93 -5.80
CA TYR A 64 -3.29 4.16 -5.49
C TYR A 64 -4.06 5.34 -6.06
N LEU A 65 -4.42 6.27 -5.19
CA LEU A 65 -5.32 7.38 -5.50
C LEU A 65 -4.63 8.72 -5.25
N GLU A 66 -5.09 9.75 -5.94
CA GLU A 66 -4.88 11.11 -5.46
C GLU A 66 -5.60 11.30 -4.12
N GLN A 67 -5.07 12.16 -3.26
CA GLN A 67 -5.54 12.27 -1.87
C GLN A 67 -6.95 12.85 -1.73
N ASP A 68 -7.42 13.55 -2.76
CA ASP A 68 -8.76 14.14 -2.87
C ASP A 68 -9.73 13.27 -3.69
N ASP A 69 -9.31 12.08 -4.14
CA ASP A 69 -10.18 11.16 -4.85
C ASP A 69 -11.39 10.76 -3.97
N PRO A 70 -12.64 10.87 -4.46
CA PRO A 70 -13.83 10.57 -3.68
C PRO A 70 -13.85 9.15 -3.07
N ARG A 71 -13.21 8.17 -3.73
CA ARG A 71 -13.11 6.80 -3.23
C ARG A 71 -12.34 6.72 -1.91
N PHE A 72 -11.42 7.66 -1.67
CA PHE A 72 -10.67 7.71 -0.41
C PHE A 72 -11.58 7.99 0.80
N SER A 73 -12.79 8.54 0.62
CA SER A 73 -13.74 8.75 1.72
C SER A 73 -14.87 7.72 1.79
N MET A 74 -15.01 6.85 0.78
CA MET A 74 -16.08 5.85 0.72
C MET A 74 -15.95 4.76 1.79
N LYS A 75 -17.07 4.36 2.39
CA LYS A 75 -17.15 3.24 3.32
C LYS A 75 -16.95 1.91 2.58
N ALA A 76 -16.67 0.85 3.33
CA ALA A 76 -16.41 -0.48 2.77
C ALA A 76 -17.56 -1.02 1.90
N GLY A 77 -18.81 -0.73 2.27
CA GLY A 77 -19.99 -1.09 1.48
C GLY A 77 -20.04 -0.37 0.13
N GLU A 78 -19.88 0.96 0.14
CA GLU A 78 -19.90 1.80 -1.06
C GLU A 78 -18.80 1.40 -2.05
N LEU A 79 -17.58 1.14 -1.56
CA LEU A 79 -16.49 0.64 -2.41
C LEU A 79 -16.78 -0.76 -2.94
N PHE A 80 -17.36 -1.63 -2.14
CA PHE A 80 -17.72 -2.96 -2.62
C PHE A 80 -18.76 -2.89 -3.73
N ASP A 81 -19.80 -2.07 -3.57
CA ASP A 81 -20.84 -1.92 -4.58
C ASP A 81 -20.29 -1.30 -5.87
N LEU A 82 -19.35 -0.36 -5.75
CA LEU A 82 -18.59 0.20 -6.88
C LEU A 82 -17.74 -0.86 -7.59
N TYR A 83 -17.08 -1.76 -6.84
CA TYR A 83 -16.13 -2.73 -7.40
C TYR A 83 -16.79 -4.02 -7.88
N LEU A 84 -17.95 -4.39 -7.33
CA LEU A 84 -18.63 -5.66 -7.59
C LEU A 84 -18.87 -5.96 -9.07
N PRO A 85 -19.35 -5.01 -9.92
CA PRO A 85 -19.52 -5.26 -11.34
C PRO A 85 -18.20 -5.62 -12.04
N HIS A 86 -17.09 -5.05 -11.60
CA HIS A 86 -15.76 -5.30 -12.17
C HIS A 86 -15.14 -6.60 -11.65
N LEU A 87 -15.39 -6.97 -10.39
CA LEU A 87 -15.01 -8.27 -9.85
C LEU A 87 -15.71 -9.41 -10.63
N LYS A 88 -16.98 -9.24 -11.00
CA LYS A 88 -17.68 -10.20 -11.86
C LYS A 88 -17.06 -10.34 -13.26
N ARG A 89 -16.36 -9.33 -13.76
CA ARG A 89 -15.62 -9.44 -15.03
C ARG A 89 -14.38 -10.33 -14.91
N ILE A 90 -13.76 -10.37 -13.73
CA ILE A 90 -12.61 -11.25 -13.43
C ILE A 90 -13.10 -12.68 -13.21
N ASN A 91 -14.17 -12.86 -12.43
CA ASN A 91 -14.81 -14.15 -12.20
C ASN A 91 -16.33 -14.02 -12.35
N PRO A 92 -16.91 -14.48 -13.48
CA PRO A 92 -18.36 -14.39 -13.72
C PRO A 92 -19.24 -15.10 -12.69
N ALA A 93 -18.70 -16.07 -11.96
CA ALA A 93 -19.42 -16.75 -10.88
C ALA A 93 -19.36 -16.00 -9.54
N PHE A 94 -18.49 -14.99 -9.42
CA PHE A 94 -18.34 -14.20 -8.20
C PHE A 94 -19.67 -13.56 -7.83
N ASP A 95 -20.10 -13.79 -6.59
CA ASP A 95 -21.39 -13.30 -6.11
C ASP A 95 -21.23 -12.59 -4.77
N ALA A 96 -22.05 -11.56 -4.56
CA ALA A 96 -22.01 -10.77 -3.33
C ALA A 96 -22.29 -11.60 -2.08
N SER A 97 -23.10 -12.67 -2.20
CA SER A 97 -23.40 -13.59 -1.10
C SER A 97 -22.18 -14.37 -0.61
N TRP A 98 -21.06 -14.39 -1.36
CA TRP A 98 -19.83 -15.03 -0.92
C TRP A 98 -19.16 -14.24 0.21
N ILE A 99 -19.38 -12.93 0.25
CA ILE A 99 -18.68 -12.01 1.16
C ILE A 99 -19.36 -11.96 2.52
N GLU A 100 -18.60 -12.26 3.57
CA GLU A 100 -19.07 -12.19 4.96
C GLU A 100 -18.65 -10.90 5.65
N LYS A 101 -17.49 -10.34 5.26
CA LYS A 101 -16.97 -9.11 5.85
C LYS A 101 -16.26 -8.26 4.81
N LYS A 102 -16.44 -6.96 4.93
CA LYS A 102 -15.80 -5.91 4.11
C LYS A 102 -15.03 -5.01 5.05
N ILE A 103 -13.73 -4.86 4.83
CA ILE A 103 -12.84 -4.01 5.65
C ILE A 103 -12.15 -3.04 4.70
N VAL A 104 -12.07 -1.78 5.10
CA VAL A 104 -11.41 -0.78 4.28
C VAL A 104 -10.20 -0.21 5.02
N LEU A 105 -9.06 -0.21 4.34
CA LEU A 105 -7.76 0.21 4.86
C LEU A 105 -7.26 1.41 4.05
N ARG A 106 -6.65 2.39 4.72
CA ARG A 106 -6.25 3.68 4.13
C ARG A 106 -4.90 4.11 4.64
N ALA A 107 -4.08 4.63 3.74
CA ALA A 107 -2.90 5.42 4.07
C ALA A 107 -2.84 6.65 3.16
N ARG A 108 -2.82 7.86 3.73
CA ARG A 108 -2.72 9.11 2.94
C ARG A 108 -1.39 9.23 2.20
N ALA A 109 -0.31 8.79 2.84
CA ALA A 109 1.03 8.74 2.27
C ALA A 109 1.39 7.28 1.95
N GLY A 110 0.76 6.72 0.92
CA GLY A 110 0.94 5.32 0.52
C GLY A 110 2.18 5.10 -0.34
N GLN A 111 2.40 5.94 -1.34
CA GLN A 111 3.54 5.87 -2.26
C GLN A 111 4.06 7.28 -2.55
N PRO A 112 5.35 7.58 -2.33
CA PRO A 112 5.92 8.83 -2.82
C PRO A 112 5.98 8.81 -4.36
N VAL A 113 5.60 9.92 -4.98
CA VAL A 113 5.69 10.11 -6.42
C VAL A 113 7.12 10.48 -6.77
N ILE A 114 7.84 9.55 -7.40
CA ILE A 114 9.22 9.74 -7.83
C ILE A 114 9.23 10.54 -9.14
N THR A 115 9.58 11.83 -9.06
CA THR A 115 9.66 12.73 -10.22
C THR A 115 11.01 12.63 -10.93
N CYS A 116 11.15 13.27 -12.09
CA CYS A 116 12.46 13.50 -12.69
C CYS A 116 13.41 14.19 -11.68
N ASN A 117 14.67 13.76 -11.68
CA ASN A 117 15.74 14.25 -10.80
C ASN A 117 15.43 14.11 -9.29
N TYR A 118 14.61 13.12 -8.90
CA TYR A 118 14.27 12.88 -7.50
C TYR A 118 15.50 12.64 -6.61
N SER A 119 16.57 12.05 -7.14
CA SER A 119 17.83 11.83 -6.41
C SER A 119 18.46 13.11 -5.84
N GLU A 120 18.23 14.27 -6.48
CA GLU A 120 18.72 15.57 -6.01
C GLU A 120 17.83 16.16 -4.89
N ARG A 121 16.70 15.51 -4.60
CA ARG A 121 15.64 16.00 -3.71
C ARG A 121 15.38 15.06 -2.52
N ILE A 122 16.28 14.12 -2.27
CA ILE A 122 16.21 13.21 -1.12
C ILE A 122 16.66 13.99 0.13
N PRO A 123 15.83 14.06 1.19
CA PRO A 123 16.22 14.71 2.43
C PRO A 123 17.29 13.91 3.19
N ASP A 124 18.22 14.62 3.82
CA ASP A 124 19.22 14.02 4.71
C ASP A 124 18.56 13.28 5.89
N HIS A 125 19.25 12.26 6.40
CA HIS A 125 18.88 11.52 7.60
C HIS A 125 19.10 12.36 8.85
N ARG A 126 20.15 13.17 8.93
CA ARG A 126 20.36 14.10 10.05
C ARG A 126 19.43 15.30 9.88
N THR A 127 18.58 15.56 10.87
CA THR A 127 17.69 16.74 10.82
C THR A 127 18.36 17.94 11.48
N PRO A 128 17.85 19.17 11.27
CA PRO A 128 18.33 20.35 12.01
C PRO A 128 18.04 20.32 13.52
N ILE A 129 17.28 19.32 14.01
CA ILE A 129 16.99 19.13 15.43
C ILE A 129 17.95 18.05 15.93
N GLU A 130 18.79 18.42 16.89
CA GLU A 130 19.74 17.51 17.51
C GLU A 130 19.02 16.30 18.14
N GLY A 131 19.57 15.11 17.91
CA GLY A 131 18.99 13.84 18.37
C GLY A 131 17.75 13.38 17.60
N LEU A 132 17.31 14.12 16.56
CA LEU A 132 16.20 13.71 15.69
C LEU A 132 16.70 13.34 14.29
N TYR A 133 16.35 12.14 13.85
CA TYR A 133 16.74 11.58 12.55
C TYR A 133 15.52 11.27 11.68
N LEU A 134 15.64 11.48 10.38
CA LEU A 134 14.60 11.20 9.40
C LEU A 134 14.89 9.87 8.69
N ALA A 135 13.93 8.95 8.80
CA ALA A 135 14.00 7.64 8.15
C ALA A 135 12.61 7.24 7.65
N ASN A 136 12.35 7.40 6.35
CA ASN A 136 11.09 6.97 5.75
C ASN A 136 11.27 6.58 4.27
N THR A 137 10.16 6.22 3.62
CA THR A 137 10.15 5.73 2.23
C THR A 137 10.65 6.75 1.20
N LEU A 138 10.78 8.04 1.54
CA LEU A 138 11.37 9.05 0.66
C LEU A 138 12.85 8.79 0.38
N GLN A 139 13.53 8.15 1.33
CA GLN A 139 14.96 7.86 1.30
C GLN A 139 15.25 6.44 0.83
N ILE A 140 14.20 5.66 0.53
CA ILE A 140 14.31 4.37 -0.16
C ILE A 140 14.28 4.67 -1.66
N TYR A 141 15.47 4.80 -2.24
CA TYR A 141 15.69 5.11 -3.65
C TYR A 141 17.05 4.54 -4.09
N PRO A 142 17.17 3.96 -5.31
CA PRO A 142 16.16 3.86 -6.37
C PRO A 142 15.18 2.69 -6.20
N GLU A 143 15.21 2.00 -5.06
CA GLU A 143 14.38 0.83 -4.84
C GLU A 143 12.93 1.19 -4.46
N ASP A 144 12.03 0.20 -4.58
CA ASP A 144 10.65 0.36 -4.12
C ASP A 144 10.57 0.22 -2.58
N ARG A 145 9.46 0.67 -1.98
CA ARG A 145 9.22 0.71 -0.53
C ARG A 145 8.98 -0.65 0.14
N GLY A 146 9.77 -1.65 -0.24
CA GLY A 146 9.78 -2.98 0.36
C GLY A 146 10.32 -2.99 1.79
N THR A 147 9.79 -3.90 2.61
CA THR A 147 10.16 -4.03 4.04
C THR A 147 11.66 -4.28 4.25
N ASN A 148 12.29 -5.01 3.35
CA ASN A 148 13.74 -5.27 3.38
C ASN A 148 14.56 -3.96 3.36
N TYR A 149 14.11 -2.96 2.60
CA TYR A 149 14.79 -1.66 2.52
C TYR A 149 14.55 -0.81 3.76
N SER A 150 13.37 -0.90 4.37
CA SER A 150 13.10 -0.26 5.66
C SER A 150 13.97 -0.82 6.78
N VAL A 151 14.22 -2.13 6.79
CA VAL A 151 15.14 -2.77 7.76
C VAL A 151 16.58 -2.28 7.54
N ARG A 152 17.05 -2.29 6.29
CA ARG A 152 18.37 -1.76 5.93
C ARG A 152 18.53 -0.30 6.34
N LEU A 153 17.51 0.53 6.08
CA LEU A 153 17.49 1.93 6.48
C LEU A 153 17.56 2.08 8.01
N GLY A 154 16.82 1.27 8.77
CA GLY A 154 16.92 1.26 10.23
C GLY A 154 18.33 0.98 10.74
N GLN A 155 19.05 0.04 10.12
CA GLN A 155 20.45 -0.25 10.44
C GLN A 155 21.37 0.93 10.12
N THR A 156 21.18 1.58 8.97
CA THR A 156 21.92 2.80 8.58
C THR A 156 21.75 3.91 9.62
N ILE A 157 20.51 4.16 10.05
CA ILE A 157 20.20 5.22 11.01
C ILE A 157 20.78 4.89 12.39
N SER A 158 20.73 3.63 12.80
CA SER A 158 21.38 3.19 14.04
C SER A 158 22.88 3.48 14.04
N GLY A 159 23.57 3.31 12.91
CA GLY A 159 25.00 3.64 12.78
C GLY A 159 25.26 5.14 12.89
N ILE A 160 24.46 5.94 12.19
CA ILE A 160 24.53 7.42 12.26
C ILE A 160 24.34 7.93 13.71
N VAL A 161 23.38 7.36 14.44
CA VAL A 161 23.13 7.71 15.85
C VAL A 161 24.34 7.40 16.73
N ASP A 162 24.94 6.22 16.58
CA ASP A 162 26.12 5.80 17.35
C ASP A 162 27.35 6.68 17.06
N GLU A 163 27.55 7.10 15.81
CA GLU A 163 28.59 8.06 15.44
C GLU A 163 28.40 9.42 16.11
N ASP A 164 27.18 9.95 16.07
CA ASP A 164 26.86 11.28 16.61
C ASP A 164 26.97 11.29 18.15
N LEU A 165 26.57 10.20 18.82
CA LEU A 165 26.71 10.04 20.28
C LEU A 165 28.16 9.92 20.76
N ARG A 166 29.08 9.45 19.92
CA ARG A 166 30.52 9.36 20.26
C ARG A 166 31.28 10.65 19.96
N SER A 167 30.74 11.49 19.09
CA SER A 167 31.38 12.71 18.60
C SER A 167 30.99 13.96 19.39
N GLY A 168 29.94 13.88 20.21
CA GLY A 168 29.52 14.91 21.18
C GLY A 168 30.02 14.63 22.59
#